data_AF-A0A937VZ82-F1
#
_entry.id   AF-A0A937VZ82-F1
#
_cell.length_a   1.000
_cell.length_b   1.000
_cell.length_c   1.000
_cell.angle_alpha   90.00
_cell.angle_beta   90.00
_cell.angle_gamma   90.00
#
_symmetry.space_group_name_H-M   'P 1'
#
loop_
_entity.id
_entity.type
_entity.pdbx_description
1 polymer ?
#
loop_
_entity_poly.entity_id
_entity_poly.type
_entity_poly.pdbx_seq_one_letter_code
_entity_poly.pdbx_strand_id
1 'polypeptide(L)'
;MSVKVLNQPWRRPRRPHGYCPPVWSYRQRQTSPRPRVRICRHVRREGCCGHCPSPRAIARIERVEALTPEHVQTALDAFQLGITIRLFSQSTATAPLAAAALGCEVGQIAKSIGFIVQAQPVLVIASGDQRVDDRKLATLLGVTRKHVKLATPAQCIEYFGYAPGGVPPVGHRHRPYRVYLDTSLQRYTQIYPAGGSSSAIFCVALAALVQISGGIFADIRREASPRCGTPPEVLQE
;
A
#
# COMPACT_ATOMS: atom_id res chain seq x y z
N MET A 1 -45.16 -20.29 2.38
CA MET A 1 -44.58 -20.46 3.73
C MET A 1 -43.41 -19.49 3.87
N SER A 2 -43.66 -18.34 4.49
CA SER A 2 -42.69 -17.26 4.68
C SER A 2 -41.97 -17.42 6.01
N VAL A 3 -40.63 -17.39 6.02
CA VAL A 3 -39.84 -17.31 7.25
C VAL A 3 -39.42 -15.86 7.47
N LYS A 4 -39.84 -15.32 8.63
CA LYS A 4 -39.67 -13.94 9.08
C LYS A 4 -38.21 -13.64 9.42
N VAL A 5 -37.68 -12.57 8.84
CA VAL A 5 -36.45 -11.89 9.28
C VAL A 5 -36.82 -10.95 10.44
N LEU A 6 -36.20 -11.17 11.60
CA LEU A 6 -36.35 -10.28 12.76
C LEU A 6 -35.56 -8.98 12.53
N ASN A 7 -36.34 -7.92 12.38
CA ASN A 7 -35.96 -6.53 12.21
C ASN A 7 -35.52 -5.94 13.58
N GLN A 8 -34.34 -5.33 13.65
CA GLN A 8 -33.95 -4.46 14.76
C GLN A 8 -33.51 -3.08 14.21
N PRO A 9 -34.02 -1.96 14.75
CA PRO A 9 -33.83 -0.63 14.17
C PRO A 9 -32.48 -0.01 14.56
N TRP A 10 -31.61 0.22 13.58
CA TRP A 10 -30.36 0.96 13.78
C TRP A 10 -30.59 2.47 13.71
N ARG A 11 -30.25 3.16 14.81
CA ARG A 11 -30.34 4.62 14.96
C ARG A 11 -29.37 5.36 14.01
N ARG A 12 -29.86 6.47 13.45
CA ARG A 12 -29.15 7.38 12.52
C ARG A 12 -27.84 7.94 13.13
N PRO A 13 -26.74 8.05 12.36
CA PRO A 13 -25.57 8.80 12.79
C PRO A 13 -25.77 10.32 12.58
N ARG A 14 -25.27 11.12 13.53
CA ARG A 14 -25.19 12.59 13.42
C ARG A 14 -24.12 12.99 12.37
N ARG A 15 -24.40 14.05 11.62
CA ARG A 15 -23.54 14.69 10.59
C ARG A 15 -22.42 15.55 11.23
N PRO A 16 -21.39 15.98 10.45
CA PRO A 16 -20.00 16.05 10.88
C PRO A 16 -19.54 17.43 11.36
N HIS A 17 -18.51 17.47 12.20
CA HIS A 17 -17.76 18.68 12.53
C HIS A 17 -16.50 18.85 11.68
N GLY A 18 -16.34 20.09 11.22
CA GLY A 18 -15.23 20.76 10.52
C GLY A 18 -13.86 20.07 10.40
N TYR A 19 -13.39 20.03 9.16
CA TYR A 19 -11.99 19.76 8.80
C TYR A 19 -11.18 21.07 8.95
N CYS A 20 -10.09 21.07 9.73
CA CYS A 20 -9.18 22.20 9.85
C CYS A 20 -7.84 21.82 9.15
N PRO A 21 -7.34 22.60 8.18
CA PRO A 21 -6.13 22.24 7.43
C PRO A 21 -4.87 22.53 8.26
N PRO A 22 -3.79 21.73 8.15
CA PRO A 22 -2.53 22.04 8.81
C PRO A 22 -1.77 23.13 8.06
N VAL A 23 -1.53 24.26 8.73
CA VAL A 23 -0.59 25.30 8.29
C VAL A 23 0.82 24.85 8.69
N TRP A 24 1.67 24.56 7.70
CA TRP A 24 3.08 24.28 7.90
C TRP A 24 3.88 25.58 7.84
N SER A 25 4.23 26.16 8.99
CA SER A 25 5.25 27.21 9.07
C SER A 25 6.57 26.60 9.56
N TYR A 26 7.52 26.44 8.65
CA TYR A 26 8.86 25.97 8.93
C TYR A 26 9.65 27.10 9.61
N ARG A 27 10.07 26.92 10.87
CA ARG A 27 11.10 27.77 11.48
C ARG A 27 12.12 26.88 12.17
N GLN A 28 13.27 26.72 11.51
CA GLN A 28 14.43 26.05 12.06
C GLN A 28 14.89 26.75 13.34
N ARG A 29 15.12 25.96 14.38
CA ARG A 29 16.13 26.26 15.39
C ARG A 29 16.66 24.95 15.95
N GLN A 30 17.91 24.66 15.60
CA GLN A 30 18.70 23.58 16.16
C GLN A 30 19.08 23.93 17.60
N THR A 31 18.81 23.01 18.55
CA THR A 31 19.66 22.62 19.72
C THR A 31 18.81 21.89 20.79
N SER A 32 18.71 20.56 20.69
CA SER A 32 18.48 19.61 21.81
C SER A 32 18.36 18.17 21.26
N PRO A 33 18.99 17.13 21.85
CA PRO A 33 19.00 15.76 21.31
C PRO A 33 17.76 14.93 21.71
N ARG A 34 16.62 15.55 21.98
CA ARG A 34 15.34 14.84 22.18
C ARG A 34 14.22 15.59 21.45
N PRO A 35 13.42 14.95 20.58
CA PRO A 35 12.26 15.60 20.01
C PRO A 35 11.23 15.78 21.13
N ARG A 36 11.17 16.99 21.71
CA ARG A 36 10.02 17.40 22.53
C ARG A 36 8.82 17.47 21.59
N VAL A 37 7.99 16.43 21.59
CA VAL A 37 6.64 16.49 21.03
C VAL A 37 5.96 17.67 21.70
N ARG A 38 5.75 18.77 20.95
CA ARG A 38 4.84 19.83 21.38
C ARG A 38 3.43 19.24 21.33
N ILE A 39 3.03 18.60 22.42
CA ILE A 39 1.62 18.34 22.70
C ILE A 39 0.93 19.70 22.55
N CYS A 40 -0.06 19.76 21.67
CA CYS A 40 -0.83 20.96 21.39
C CYS A 40 -1.21 21.62 22.73
N ARG A 41 -0.71 22.83 22.98
CA ARG A 41 -0.93 23.62 24.22
C ARG A 41 -2.39 24.06 24.39
N HIS A 42 -3.32 23.51 23.62
CA HIS A 42 -4.74 23.83 23.66
C HIS A 42 -5.52 22.99 24.70
N VAL A 43 -4.85 22.15 25.49
CA VAL A 43 -5.48 21.41 26.59
C VAL A 43 -5.48 22.25 27.87
N ARG A 44 -6.18 23.39 27.86
CA ARG A 44 -6.74 24.03 29.06
C ARG A 44 -7.89 24.96 28.66
N ARG A 45 -9.08 24.40 28.41
CA ARG A 45 -10.36 24.80 29.03
C ARG A 45 -11.61 24.25 28.35
N GLU A 46 -11.54 23.73 27.13
CA GLU A 46 -12.71 23.13 26.48
C GLU A 46 -12.31 21.84 25.75
N GLY A 47 -12.81 20.70 26.24
CA GLY A 47 -12.95 19.42 25.53
C GLY A 47 -11.80 18.97 24.60
N CYS A 48 -11.06 17.94 25.03
CA CYS A 48 -10.15 17.21 24.15
C CYS A 48 -10.90 16.70 22.90
N CYS A 49 -10.42 17.02 21.69
CA CYS A 49 -11.13 16.83 20.42
C CYS A 49 -11.36 15.36 19.99
N GLY A 50 -11.05 14.37 20.83
CA GLY A 50 -11.30 12.94 20.59
C GLY A 50 -10.57 12.32 19.37
N HIS A 51 -9.86 13.14 18.58
CA HIS A 51 -9.19 12.75 17.34
C HIS A 51 -7.67 12.61 17.48
N CYS A 52 -7.08 13.04 18.60
CA CYS A 52 -5.67 12.78 18.87
C CYS A 52 -5.50 11.33 19.34
N PRO A 53 -4.64 10.53 18.69
CA PRO A 53 -4.31 9.20 19.20
C PRO A 53 -3.73 9.34 20.62
N SER A 54 -4.19 8.49 21.53
CA SER A 54 -3.72 8.53 22.92
C SER A 54 -2.20 8.34 22.99
N PRO A 55 -1.51 8.88 24.02
CA PRO A 55 -0.08 8.64 24.23
C PRO A 55 0.29 7.15 24.27
N ARG A 56 -0.64 6.28 24.71
CA ARG A 56 -0.48 4.82 24.68
C ARG A 56 -0.53 4.22 23.27
N ALA A 57 -1.33 4.79 22.35
CA ALA A 57 -1.38 4.37 20.95
C ALA A 57 -0.11 4.81 20.20
N ILE A 58 0.41 6.01 20.49
CA ILE A 58 1.67 6.51 19.93
C ILE A 58 2.84 5.63 20.40
N ALA A 59 2.93 5.32 21.70
CA ALA A 59 3.99 4.47 22.27
C ALA A 59 3.97 3.01 21.76
N ARG A 60 2.83 2.52 21.26
CA ARG A 60 2.72 1.17 20.67
C ARG A 60 3.26 1.14 19.23
N ILE A 61 3.10 2.23 18.48
CA ILE A 61 3.62 2.39 17.11
C ILE A 61 5.16 2.56 17.13
N GLU A 62 5.71 3.20 18.15
CA GLU A 62 7.16 3.48 18.27
C GLU A 62 8.04 2.24 18.57
N ARG A 63 7.48 1.04 18.78
CA ARG A 63 8.25 -0.20 19.08
C ARG A 63 8.29 -1.22 17.95
N VAL A 64 7.73 -0.89 16.79
CA VAL A 64 7.58 -1.83 15.69
C VAL A 64 8.72 -1.60 14.70
N GLU A 65 9.84 -2.27 14.90
CA GLU A 65 11.00 -2.19 13.99
C GLU A 65 10.61 -2.69 12.58
N ALA A 66 11.17 -2.08 11.53
CA ALA A 66 10.96 -2.57 10.17
C ALA A 66 11.72 -3.88 9.94
N LEU A 67 11.10 -4.80 9.22
CA LEU A 67 11.75 -5.99 8.68
C LEU A 67 12.73 -5.59 7.57
N THR A 68 13.66 -6.50 7.31
CA THR A 68 14.79 -6.29 6.40
C THR A 68 14.73 -7.25 5.20
N PRO A 69 15.56 -7.05 4.16
CA PRO A 69 15.64 -7.98 3.04
C PRO A 69 15.98 -9.42 3.43
N GLU A 70 16.73 -9.64 4.51
CA GLU A 70 17.08 -10.98 4.99
C GLU A 70 15.84 -11.78 5.44
N HIS A 71 14.84 -11.09 6.01
CA HIS A 71 13.57 -11.71 6.34
C HIS A 71 12.80 -12.14 5.08
N VAL A 72 12.91 -11.35 4.00
CA VAL A 72 12.31 -11.71 2.70
C VAL A 72 13.05 -12.89 2.09
N GLN A 73 14.38 -12.90 2.12
CA GLN A 73 15.19 -14.02 1.62
C GLN A 73 14.82 -15.32 2.35
N THR A 74 14.75 -15.28 3.68
CA THR A 74 14.33 -16.42 4.50
C THR A 74 12.95 -16.94 4.09
N ALA A 75 12.00 -16.03 3.83
CA ALA A 75 10.66 -16.40 3.38
C ALA A 75 10.66 -16.99 1.96
N LEU A 76 11.53 -16.50 1.07
CA LEU A 76 11.68 -17.03 -0.30
C LEU A 76 12.33 -18.42 -0.31
N ASP A 77 13.33 -18.64 0.54
CA ASP A 77 14.06 -19.91 0.66
C ASP A 77 13.12 -21.06 1.07
N ALA A 78 12.11 -20.77 1.89
CA ALA A 78 11.08 -21.73 2.29
C ALA A 78 10.27 -22.29 1.11
N PHE A 79 10.20 -21.58 -0.02
CA PHE A 79 9.54 -22.07 -1.24
C PHE A 79 10.47 -22.90 -2.15
N GLN A 80 11.77 -22.95 -1.87
CA GLN A 80 12.76 -23.75 -2.62
C GLN A 80 12.81 -23.44 -4.12
N LEU A 81 12.56 -22.18 -4.49
CA LEU A 81 12.51 -21.73 -5.89
C LEU A 81 13.84 -21.18 -6.43
N GLY A 82 14.91 -21.19 -5.62
CA GLY A 82 16.22 -20.64 -6.00
C GLY A 82 16.21 -19.13 -6.28
N ILE A 83 15.30 -18.39 -5.64
CA ILE A 83 15.15 -16.94 -5.83
C ILE A 83 16.12 -16.21 -4.90
N THR A 84 16.95 -15.33 -5.45
CA THR A 84 17.91 -14.52 -4.67
C THR A 84 17.61 -13.03 -4.80
N ILE A 85 17.62 -12.33 -3.67
CA ILE A 85 17.49 -10.88 -3.61
C ILE A 85 18.81 -10.22 -4.02
N ARG A 86 18.71 -9.25 -4.93
CA ARG A 86 19.82 -8.40 -5.37
C ARG A 86 19.71 -7.05 -4.70
N LEU A 87 20.82 -6.60 -4.10
CA LEU A 87 20.95 -5.27 -3.53
C LEU A 87 21.59 -4.32 -4.55
N PHE A 88 21.02 -3.13 -4.69
CA PHE A 88 21.49 -2.09 -5.60
C PHE A 88 22.09 -0.94 -4.80
N SER A 89 23.20 -0.39 -5.27
CA SER A 89 23.81 0.82 -4.70
C SER A 89 23.04 2.10 -5.05
N GLN A 90 22.31 2.07 -6.17
CA GLN A 90 21.44 3.14 -6.63
C GLN A 90 20.04 3.00 -6.03
N SER A 91 19.35 4.13 -5.84
CA SER A 91 17.98 4.13 -5.33
C SER A 91 17.02 3.49 -6.33
N THR A 92 16.38 2.39 -5.94
CA THR A 92 15.29 1.74 -6.70
C THR A 92 13.91 2.06 -6.10
N ALA A 93 13.80 3.20 -5.41
CA ALA A 93 12.61 3.59 -4.65
C ALA A 93 11.35 3.80 -5.52
N THR A 94 11.51 3.99 -6.83
CA THR A 94 10.39 4.14 -7.77
C THR A 94 10.54 3.13 -8.92
N ALA A 95 9.41 2.72 -9.51
CA ALA A 95 9.42 1.77 -10.62
C ALA A 95 10.27 2.21 -11.82
N PRO A 96 10.27 3.48 -12.27
CA PRO A 96 11.17 3.91 -13.34
C PRO A 96 12.66 3.78 -12.99
N LEU A 97 13.05 4.10 -11.75
CA LEU A 97 14.44 3.98 -11.31
C LEU A 97 14.87 2.51 -11.21
N ALA A 98 13.99 1.65 -10.67
CA ALA A 98 14.21 0.21 -10.61
C ALA A 98 14.38 -0.40 -12.01
N ALA A 99 13.50 -0.03 -12.94
CA ALA A 99 13.54 -0.49 -14.32
C ALA A 99 14.84 -0.09 -15.03
N ALA A 100 15.27 1.17 -14.85
CA ALA A 100 16.53 1.66 -15.39
C ALA A 100 17.75 0.91 -14.80
N ALA A 101 17.76 0.63 -13.50
CA ALA A 101 18.84 -0.11 -12.85
C ALA A 101 18.91 -1.59 -13.30
N LEU A 102 17.78 -2.17 -13.68
CA LEU A 102 17.66 -3.56 -14.14
C LEU A 102 17.77 -3.74 -15.66
N GLY A 103 17.62 -2.65 -16.43
CA GLY A 103 17.50 -2.71 -17.89
C GLY A 103 16.21 -3.38 -18.35
N CYS A 104 15.13 -3.28 -17.58
CA CYS A 104 13.84 -3.91 -17.88
C CYS A 104 12.74 -2.88 -18.16
N GLU A 105 11.57 -3.33 -18.60
CA GLU A 105 10.43 -2.43 -18.76
C GLU A 105 9.85 -2.01 -17.41
N VAL A 106 9.37 -0.76 -17.31
CA VAL A 106 8.71 -0.25 -16.10
C VAL A 106 7.52 -1.13 -15.70
N GLY A 107 6.80 -1.71 -16.67
CA GLY A 107 5.71 -2.64 -16.39
C GLY A 107 6.14 -3.96 -15.74
N GLN A 108 7.39 -4.39 -15.90
CA GLN A 108 7.90 -5.59 -15.23
C GLN A 108 8.18 -5.37 -13.74
N ILE A 109 8.27 -4.11 -13.28
CA ILE A 109 8.42 -3.82 -11.85
C ILE A 109 7.08 -4.05 -11.14
N ALA A 110 7.04 -4.94 -10.15
CA ALA A 110 5.84 -5.16 -9.34
C ALA A 110 5.85 -4.27 -8.09
N LYS A 111 4.87 -3.38 -8.02
CA LYS A 111 4.65 -2.49 -6.88
C LYS A 111 3.63 -3.10 -5.92
N SER A 112 4.04 -3.34 -4.68
CA SER A 112 3.13 -3.75 -3.62
C SER A 112 2.58 -2.52 -2.89
N ILE A 113 1.26 -2.38 -2.88
CA ILE A 113 0.54 -1.23 -2.33
C ILE A 113 -0.40 -1.74 -1.23
N GLY A 114 -0.17 -1.26 -0.02
CA GLY A 114 -0.99 -1.59 1.14
C GLY A 114 -2.26 -0.75 1.20
N PHE A 115 -3.39 -1.40 1.46
CA PHE A 115 -4.69 -0.77 1.73
C PHE A 115 -5.22 -1.25 3.08
N ILE A 116 -6.01 -0.41 3.73
CA ILE A 116 -6.84 -0.76 4.87
C ILE A 116 -8.30 -0.69 4.42
N VAL A 117 -8.96 -1.85 4.43
CA VAL A 117 -10.36 -1.99 4.04
C VAL A 117 -11.16 -2.46 5.23
N GLN A 118 -12.09 -1.64 5.74
CA GLN A 118 -12.87 -1.94 6.95
C GLN A 118 -11.99 -2.39 8.15
N ALA A 119 -10.88 -1.68 8.37
CA ALA A 119 -9.87 -1.97 9.40
C ALA A 119 -9.05 -3.27 9.20
N GLN A 120 -9.15 -3.93 8.03
CA GLN A 120 -8.35 -5.09 7.67
C GLN A 120 -7.29 -4.71 6.62
N PRO A 121 -6.04 -5.19 6.75
CA PRO A 121 -5.02 -4.97 5.73
C PRO A 121 -5.34 -5.77 4.46
N VAL A 122 -5.07 -5.16 3.31
CA VAL A 122 -5.14 -5.77 1.97
C VAL A 122 -3.90 -5.33 1.21
N LEU A 123 -3.25 -6.27 0.52
CA LEU A 123 -2.10 -5.97 -0.32
C LEU A 123 -2.50 -6.07 -1.80
N VAL A 124 -2.20 -5.05 -2.59
CA VAL A 124 -2.40 -5.07 -4.04
C VAL A 124 -1.04 -5.00 -4.71
N ILE A 125 -0.73 -5.97 -5.56
CA ILE A 125 0.49 -6.02 -6.36
C ILE A 125 0.10 -5.61 -7.79
N ALA A 126 0.64 -4.49 -8.26
CA ALA A 126 0.34 -3.96 -9.59
C ALA A 126 1.62 -3.68 -10.37
N SER A 127 1.49 -3.67 -11.70
CA SER A 127 2.58 -3.35 -12.61
C SER A 127 3.06 -1.90 -12.45
N GLY A 128 4.35 -1.67 -12.67
CA GLY A 128 5.03 -0.41 -12.36
C GLY A 128 4.51 0.79 -13.14
N ASP A 129 3.99 0.55 -14.35
CA ASP A 129 3.38 1.54 -15.24
C ASP A 129 1.88 1.79 -14.94
N GLN A 130 1.23 0.94 -14.15
CA GLN A 130 -0.18 1.07 -13.81
C GLN A 130 -0.40 1.83 -12.49
N ARG A 131 -1.60 2.39 -12.34
CA ARG A 131 -2.11 2.94 -11.07
C ARG A 131 -3.28 2.10 -10.59
N VAL A 132 -3.39 1.87 -9.29
CA VAL A 132 -4.50 1.12 -8.70
C VAL A 132 -5.75 2.00 -8.61
N ASP A 133 -6.89 1.44 -9.00
CA ASP A 133 -8.22 2.01 -8.86
C ASP A 133 -8.88 1.48 -7.57
N ASP A 134 -8.99 2.38 -6.60
CA ASP A 134 -9.59 2.10 -5.31
C ASP A 134 -11.11 1.89 -5.35
N ARG A 135 -11.80 2.29 -6.43
CA ARG A 135 -13.23 1.98 -6.67
C ARG A 135 -13.39 0.57 -7.19
N LYS A 136 -12.52 0.12 -8.10
CA LYS A 136 -12.49 -1.29 -8.54
C LYS A 136 -12.18 -2.20 -7.35
N LEU A 137 -11.20 -1.84 -6.52
CA LEU A 137 -10.90 -2.57 -5.28
C LEU A 137 -12.09 -2.61 -4.32
N ALA A 138 -12.82 -1.50 -4.16
CA ALA A 138 -14.02 -1.46 -3.33
C ALA A 138 -15.12 -2.39 -3.85
N THR A 139 -15.35 -2.39 -5.16
CA THR A 139 -16.32 -3.24 -5.84
C THR A 139 -15.96 -4.72 -5.69
N LEU A 140 -14.70 -5.08 -5.92
CA LEU A 140 -14.16 -6.43 -5.74
C LEU A 140 -14.39 -6.96 -4.33
N LEU A 141 -14.29 -6.10 -3.32
CA LEU A 141 -14.45 -6.44 -1.91
C LEU A 141 -15.90 -6.29 -1.40
N GLY A 142 -16.85 -5.88 -2.25
CA GLY A 142 -18.25 -5.69 -1.85
C GLY A 142 -18.45 -4.55 -0.84
N VAL A 143 -17.56 -3.55 -0.85
CA VAL A 143 -17.61 -2.42 0.08
C VAL A 143 -17.77 -1.10 -0.64
N THR A 144 -18.24 -0.08 0.07
CA THR A 144 -18.23 1.29 -0.45
C THR A 144 -16.81 1.85 -0.48
N ARG A 145 -16.49 2.65 -1.51
CA ARG A 145 -15.18 3.33 -1.67
C ARG A 145 -14.67 4.03 -0.41
N LYS A 146 -15.53 4.64 0.41
CA LYS A 146 -15.16 5.30 1.69
C LYS A 146 -14.46 4.38 2.71
N HIS A 147 -14.63 3.06 2.57
CA HIS A 147 -14.00 2.07 3.45
C HIS A 147 -12.64 1.61 2.93
N VAL A 148 -12.24 1.98 1.71
CA VAL A 148 -10.94 1.67 1.14
C VAL A 148 -10.01 2.85 1.39
N LYS A 149 -8.97 2.65 2.20
CA LYS A 149 -7.96 3.67 2.50
C LYS A 149 -6.59 3.14 2.13
N LEU A 150 -5.72 3.99 1.58
CA LEU A 150 -4.32 3.65 1.43
C LEU A 150 -3.71 3.49 2.83
N ALA A 151 -2.90 2.46 3.04
CA ALA A 151 -2.19 2.28 4.29
C ALA A 151 -1.17 3.42 4.48
N THR A 152 -1.12 4.01 5.67
CA THR A 152 -0.09 4.99 6.01
C THR A 152 1.28 4.30 6.15
N PRO A 153 2.41 5.04 6.09
CA PRO A 153 3.73 4.44 6.31
C PRO A 153 3.84 3.66 7.62
N ALA A 154 3.26 4.19 8.70
CA ALA A 154 3.20 3.51 10.00
C ALA A 154 2.39 2.21 9.93
N GLN A 155 1.24 2.22 9.24
CA GLN A 155 0.43 1.01 9.05
C GLN A 155 1.14 -0.02 8.15
N CYS A 156 1.90 0.41 7.15
CA CYS A 156 2.69 -0.52 6.34
C CYS A 156 3.74 -1.26 7.18
N ILE A 157 4.45 -0.54 8.05
CA ILE A 157 5.42 -1.14 8.98
C ILE A 157 4.71 -2.02 10.01
N GLU A 158 3.56 -1.59 10.52
CA GLU A 158 2.74 -2.36 11.46
C GLU A 158 2.27 -3.68 10.87
N TYR A 159 1.53 -3.65 9.76
CA TYR A 159 0.89 -4.83 9.17
C TYR A 159 1.83 -5.67 8.32
N PHE A 160 2.63 -5.01 7.47
CA PHE A 160 3.46 -5.69 6.49
C PHE A 160 4.90 -5.85 6.95
N GLY A 161 5.35 -5.05 7.91
CA GLY A 161 6.74 -5.04 8.39
C GLY A 161 7.66 -4.14 7.58
N TYR A 162 7.21 -3.52 6.49
CA TYR A 162 8.09 -2.81 5.57
C TYR A 162 7.60 -1.39 5.30
N ALA A 163 8.54 -0.47 5.08
CA ALA A 163 8.23 0.89 4.66
C ALA A 163 7.66 0.92 3.22
N PRO A 164 6.78 1.89 2.88
CA PRO A 164 6.33 2.08 1.51
C PRO A 164 7.50 2.18 0.53
N GLY A 165 7.36 1.56 -0.65
CA GLY A 165 8.43 1.48 -1.65
C GLY A 165 9.39 0.30 -1.47
N GLY A 166 9.41 -0.34 -0.29
CA GLY A 166 10.16 -1.58 -0.04
C GLY A 166 9.30 -2.79 0.29
N VAL A 167 7.97 -2.67 0.20
CA VAL A 167 7.04 -3.73 0.58
C VAL A 167 7.15 -4.91 -0.40
N PRO A 168 7.64 -6.08 0.04
CA PRO A 168 7.74 -7.28 -0.78
C PRO A 168 6.37 -7.92 -0.99
N PRO A 169 6.26 -8.96 -1.84
CA PRO A 169 5.03 -9.76 -1.96
C PRO A 169 4.92 -10.85 -0.87
N VAL A 170 6.00 -11.11 -0.10
CA VAL A 170 6.11 -12.18 0.90
C VAL A 170 6.90 -11.75 2.14
N GLY A 171 6.96 -12.59 3.17
CA GLY A 171 7.82 -12.34 4.35
C GLY A 171 7.27 -11.28 5.31
N HIS A 172 5.96 -11.11 5.35
CA HIS A 172 5.34 -10.05 6.14
C HIS A 172 5.06 -10.47 7.59
N ARG A 173 5.06 -9.48 8.48
CA ARG A 173 4.90 -9.68 9.92
C ARG A 173 3.58 -10.32 10.33
N HIS A 174 2.45 -9.88 9.76
CA HIS A 174 1.14 -10.37 10.14
C HIS A 174 0.46 -11.08 8.97
N ARG A 175 -0.11 -12.25 9.24
CA ARG A 175 -1.00 -13.03 8.36
C ARG A 175 -2.14 -13.59 9.24
N PRO A 176 -3.33 -13.85 8.68
CA PRO A 176 -3.69 -13.76 7.26
C PRO A 176 -4.14 -12.36 6.82
N TYR A 177 -3.92 -12.05 5.54
CA TYR A 177 -4.57 -10.92 4.85
C TYR A 177 -4.69 -11.20 3.36
N ARG A 178 -5.57 -10.46 2.66
CA ARG A 178 -5.85 -10.68 1.24
C ARG A 178 -4.78 -10.04 0.36
N VAL A 179 -4.33 -10.78 -0.65
CA VAL A 179 -3.40 -10.30 -1.68
C VAL A 179 -4.09 -10.36 -3.04
N TYR A 180 -4.03 -9.27 -3.79
CA TYR A 180 -4.56 -9.20 -5.16
C TYR A 180 -3.44 -8.84 -6.13
N LEU A 181 -3.40 -9.51 -7.27
CA LEU A 181 -2.50 -9.18 -8.37
C LEU A 181 -3.31 -8.51 -9.48
N ASP A 182 -2.82 -7.38 -9.98
CA ASP A 182 -3.43 -6.75 -11.13
C ASP A 182 -3.22 -7.60 -12.40
N THR A 183 -4.26 -7.72 -13.23
CA THR A 183 -4.19 -8.49 -14.49
C THR A 183 -3.16 -7.92 -15.47
N SER A 184 -2.75 -6.65 -15.36
CA SER A 184 -1.71 -6.09 -16.22
C SER A 184 -0.34 -6.77 -16.05
N LEU A 185 -0.10 -7.47 -14.94
CA LEU A 185 1.12 -8.25 -14.72
C LEU A 185 1.21 -9.45 -15.67
N GLN A 186 0.08 -9.92 -16.19
CA GLN A 186 0.01 -11.07 -17.10
C GLN A 186 0.64 -10.79 -18.48
N ARG A 187 0.99 -9.53 -18.77
CA ARG A 187 1.78 -9.16 -19.95
C ARG A 187 3.22 -9.70 -19.91
N TYR A 188 3.70 -10.10 -18.74
CA TYR A 188 5.10 -10.39 -18.50
C TYR A 188 5.30 -11.76 -17.86
N THR A 189 6.25 -12.52 -18.40
CA THR A 189 6.65 -13.82 -17.83
C THR A 189 7.56 -13.64 -16.62
N GLN A 190 8.45 -12.65 -16.66
CA GLN A 190 9.37 -12.29 -15.58
C GLN A 190 9.00 -10.95 -14.97
N ILE A 191 8.95 -10.91 -13.64
CA ILE A 191 8.53 -9.78 -12.83
C ILE A 191 9.61 -9.48 -11.78
N TYR A 192 9.75 -8.20 -11.44
CA TYR A 192 10.71 -7.69 -10.48
C TYR A 192 10.01 -6.98 -9.31
N PRO A 193 9.59 -7.72 -8.27
CA PRO A 193 9.05 -7.13 -7.05
C PRO A 193 10.14 -6.61 -6.10
N ALA A 194 9.73 -5.74 -5.16
CA ALA A 194 10.62 -5.32 -4.07
C ALA A 194 11.00 -6.49 -3.14
N GLY A 195 12.23 -6.46 -2.64
CA GLY A 195 12.84 -7.46 -1.77
C GLY A 195 12.98 -7.02 -0.31
N GLY A 196 12.13 -6.13 0.19
CA GLY A 196 12.16 -5.71 1.60
C GLY A 196 12.86 -4.38 1.89
N SER A 197 13.36 -3.68 0.87
CA SER A 197 13.89 -2.32 0.99
C SER A 197 13.75 -1.57 -0.34
N SER A 198 13.99 -0.25 -0.34
CA SER A 198 13.97 0.57 -1.57
C SER A 198 15.17 0.33 -2.50
N SER A 199 16.08 -0.58 -2.14
CA SER A 199 17.27 -0.95 -2.89
C SER A 199 17.42 -2.48 -3.05
N ALA A 200 16.40 -3.25 -2.68
CA ALA A 200 16.38 -4.70 -2.76
C ALA A 200 15.32 -5.13 -3.77
N ILE A 201 15.71 -5.92 -4.78
CA ILE A 201 14.81 -6.46 -5.80
C ILE A 201 15.21 -7.89 -6.09
N PHE A 202 14.25 -8.76 -6.38
CA PHE A 202 14.50 -10.09 -6.91
C PHE A 202 13.78 -10.30 -8.23
N CYS A 203 14.25 -11.26 -9.03
CA CYS A 203 13.58 -11.70 -10.26
C CYS A 203 12.73 -12.93 -9.95
N VAL A 204 11.50 -12.97 -10.46
CA VAL A 204 10.62 -14.12 -10.28
C VAL A 204 9.71 -14.29 -11.50
N ALA A 205 9.40 -15.54 -11.84
CA ALA A 205 8.37 -15.82 -12.83
C ALA A 205 6.99 -15.41 -12.30
N LEU A 206 6.08 -14.95 -13.17
CA LEU A 206 4.74 -14.56 -12.74
C LEU A 206 3.99 -15.68 -12.00
N ALA A 207 4.12 -16.92 -12.48
CA ALA A 207 3.52 -18.09 -11.82
C ALA A 207 4.07 -18.30 -10.40
N ALA A 208 5.38 -18.16 -10.23
CA ALA A 208 6.01 -18.22 -8.92
C ALA A 208 5.57 -17.05 -8.03
N LEU A 209 5.40 -15.84 -8.57
CA LEU A 209 4.89 -14.69 -7.82
C LEU A 209 3.49 -14.96 -7.24
N VAL A 210 2.60 -15.58 -8.03
CA VAL A 210 1.26 -15.98 -7.58
C VAL A 210 1.37 -16.99 -6.45
N GLN A 211 2.21 -18.03 -6.61
CA GLN A 211 2.43 -19.06 -5.62
C GLN A 211 2.94 -18.48 -4.29
N ILE A 212 4.02 -17.68 -4.32
CA ILE A 212 4.67 -17.20 -3.10
C ILE A 212 3.81 -16.16 -2.36
N SER A 213 3.04 -15.35 -3.09
CA SER A 213 2.20 -14.31 -2.50
C SER A 213 0.84 -14.82 -2.02
N GLY A 214 0.38 -15.96 -2.55
CA GLY A 214 -0.97 -16.48 -2.36
C GLY A 214 -2.05 -15.56 -2.93
N GLY A 215 -1.69 -14.71 -3.89
CA GLY A 215 -2.57 -13.68 -4.40
C GLY A 215 -3.49 -14.13 -5.54
N ILE A 216 -4.60 -13.40 -5.71
CA ILE A 216 -5.63 -13.70 -6.70
C ILE A 216 -5.64 -12.57 -7.74
N PHE A 217 -5.72 -12.92 -9.03
CA PHE A 217 -5.82 -11.92 -10.09
C PHE A 217 -7.15 -11.17 -10.07
N ALA A 218 -7.09 -9.87 -10.26
CA ALA A 218 -8.26 -9.02 -10.45
C ALA A 218 -7.90 -7.80 -11.32
N ASP A 219 -8.86 -7.27 -12.09
CA ASP A 219 -8.69 -6.00 -12.77
C ASP A 219 -8.87 -4.85 -11.77
N ILE A 220 -7.76 -4.28 -11.30
CA ILE A 220 -7.73 -3.21 -10.31
C ILE A 220 -6.93 -2.01 -10.86
N ARG A 221 -6.55 -2.00 -12.13
CA ARG A 221 -5.90 -0.84 -12.73
C ARG A 221 -6.92 0.25 -13.02
N ARG A 222 -6.46 1.48 -12.82
CA ARG A 222 -7.16 2.69 -13.26
C ARG A 222 -7.01 2.80 -14.77
N GLU A 223 -8.14 2.81 -15.45
CA GLU A 223 -8.18 3.09 -16.89
C GLU A 223 -7.67 4.51 -17.15
N ALA A 224 -6.93 4.67 -18.24
CA ALA A 224 -6.63 6.00 -18.74
C ALA A 224 -7.97 6.62 -19.18
N SER A 225 -8.34 7.77 -18.61
CA SER A 225 -9.43 8.55 -19.20
C SER A 225 -9.04 8.85 -20.65
N PRO A 226 -9.94 8.66 -21.62
CA PRO A 226 -9.68 9.10 -22.98
C PRO A 226 -9.29 10.58 -22.91
N ARG A 227 -8.12 10.92 -23.44
CA ARG A 227 -7.72 12.33 -23.56
C ARG A 227 -8.78 12.97 -24.46
N CYS A 228 -9.46 14.00 -23.96
CA CYS A 228 -10.27 14.83 -24.83
C CYS A 228 -9.34 15.46 -25.86
N GLY A 229 -9.46 15.08 -27.13
CA GLY A 229 -8.72 15.68 -28.24
C GLY A 229 -7.73 14.76 -28.95
N THR A 230 -8.23 13.89 -29.81
CA THR A 230 -7.69 13.77 -31.18
C THR A 230 -8.88 13.38 -32.05
N PRO A 231 -9.35 14.24 -32.99
CA PRO A 231 -10.32 13.81 -33.99
C PRO A 231 -9.75 12.61 -34.76
N PRO A 232 -10.59 11.64 -35.18
CA PRO A 232 -10.12 10.64 -36.12
C PRO A 232 -9.62 11.36 -37.38
N GLU A 233 -8.39 11.05 -37.78
CA GLU A 233 -7.82 11.45 -39.06
C GLU A 233 -8.75 10.91 -40.15
N VAL A 234 -9.51 11.82 -40.78
CA VAL A 234 -10.41 11.50 -41.87
C VAL A 234 -9.54 11.16 -43.06
N LEU A 235 -9.44 9.86 -43.37
CA LEU A 235 -8.97 9.39 -44.68
C LEU A 235 -9.96 9.94 -45.72
N GLN A 236 -9.48 10.89 -46.52
CA GLN A 236 -10.16 11.34 -47.73
C GLN A 236 -10.03 10.24 -48.79
N GLU A 237 -11.17 9.67 -49.19
CA GLU A 237 -11.35 9.02 -50.49
C GLU A 237 -12.00 10.00 -51.48
#